data_AF-A0A661IVQ5-F1
#
_entry.id   AF-A0A661IVQ5-F1
#
_cell.length_a   1.000
_cell.length_b   1.000
_cell.length_c   1.000
_cell.angle_alpha   90.00
_cell.angle_beta   90.00
_cell.angle_gamma   90.00
#
_symmetry.space_group_name_H-M   'P 1'
#
loop_
_entity.id
_entity.type
_entity.pdbx_description
1 polymer ?
#
loop_
_entity_poly.entity_id
_entity_poly.type
_entity_poly.pdbx_seq_one_letter_code
_entity_poly.pdbx_strand_id
1 'polypeptide(L)'
;MINKNITITSLTKHTLESATSLRDKTFSHLKKHEKETLKASLDKSNYKKCFKQNELVDIEYFVMIDNDLEVVIGLTGIYTEITDTKDMCWLGWFCIDEGYRGQGLSKKLLDFSIEKARELNKSCLHLYTYDSKDYIPAIKLYEQYDFVVYDTDKKDIYYKLDLDTYYNINKFPVLNDIINELLTNISIDIKVLGIISYDVEDGIAILLKTNSVKENYKWKLYKTSYYGDVVIERLANGNIKIFFLLNKIKLIIDELEYVFKTQSSKLDIIINWADENNIPSDNFPRDRDILLAKKTLNLANMNLSYLPREIEVLTNLESLYISFNNLTSLPPELYNLNKLESLWLQGNKLTKLDGDIIKLTNIQFIQAYDNNINKVPDNIFSHKSLLAISLYYNDFSDEQIILENRKDKDNEIINFYPNNKGLNKEAHIKYIKNLMIEFFAVTKA
;
A
#
# COMPACT_ATOMS: atom_id res chain seq x y z
N MET A 1 -21.17 -7.16 -18.61
CA MET A 1 -20.82 -7.43 -17.20
C MET A 1 -21.96 -6.88 -16.37
N ILE A 2 -22.74 -7.75 -15.71
CA ILE A 2 -23.86 -7.30 -14.89
C ILE A 2 -23.26 -6.76 -13.59
N ASN A 3 -23.43 -5.46 -13.35
CA ASN A 3 -23.12 -4.82 -12.09
C ASN A 3 -24.18 -5.33 -11.08
N LYS A 4 -24.00 -6.55 -10.55
CA LYS A 4 -24.92 -7.10 -9.56
C LYS A 4 -24.61 -6.47 -8.21
N ASN A 5 -25.61 -5.88 -7.57
CA ASN A 5 -25.46 -5.35 -6.22
C ASN A 5 -25.34 -6.51 -5.22
N ILE A 6 -24.12 -6.99 -4.98
CA ILE A 6 -23.85 -8.19 -4.17
C ILE A 6 -23.19 -7.82 -2.83
N THR A 7 -23.80 -8.25 -1.73
CA THR A 7 -23.31 -8.08 -0.35
C THR A 7 -23.04 -9.41 0.32
N ILE A 8 -22.16 -9.42 1.33
CA ILE A 8 -21.94 -10.55 2.24
C ILE A 8 -22.31 -10.07 3.63
N THR A 9 -23.19 -10.81 4.33
CA THR A 9 -23.71 -10.44 5.65
C THR A 9 -23.81 -11.66 6.56
N SER A 10 -23.83 -11.48 7.88
CA SER A 10 -24.05 -12.59 8.81
C SER A 10 -25.41 -13.27 8.56
N LEU A 11 -25.47 -14.58 8.73
CA LEU A 11 -26.69 -15.37 8.65
C LEU A 11 -27.71 -14.84 9.67
N THR A 12 -28.98 -14.76 9.29
CA THR A 12 -30.07 -14.33 10.17
C THR A 12 -31.22 -15.33 10.13
N LYS A 13 -32.19 -15.18 11.03
CA LYS A 13 -33.44 -15.98 10.97
C LYS A 13 -34.19 -15.82 9.64
N HIS A 14 -34.09 -14.64 9.00
CA HIS A 14 -34.73 -14.37 7.72
C HIS A 14 -34.04 -15.12 6.56
N THR A 15 -32.71 -15.18 6.57
CA THR A 15 -31.93 -15.82 5.49
C THR A 15 -31.71 -17.32 5.71
N LEU A 16 -32.05 -17.85 6.89
CA LEU A 16 -31.83 -19.26 7.28
C LEU A 16 -32.43 -20.27 6.31
N GLU A 17 -33.69 -20.08 5.88
CA GLU A 17 -34.36 -21.03 4.99
C GLU A 17 -33.70 -21.08 3.61
N SER A 18 -33.42 -19.91 3.03
CA SER A 18 -32.75 -19.79 1.73
C SER A 18 -31.31 -20.35 1.79
N ALA A 19 -30.56 -20.06 2.84
CA ALA A 19 -29.23 -20.62 3.06
C ALA A 19 -29.26 -22.15 3.24
N THR A 20 -30.28 -22.67 3.96
CA THR A 20 -30.48 -24.11 4.14
C THR A 20 -30.79 -24.79 2.81
N SER A 21 -31.67 -24.20 2.00
CA SER A 21 -32.00 -24.69 0.66
C SER A 21 -30.76 -24.74 -0.25
N LEU A 22 -29.98 -23.65 -0.27
CA LEU A 22 -28.75 -23.58 -1.07
C LEU A 22 -27.72 -24.64 -0.63
N ARG A 23 -27.52 -24.78 0.69
CA ARG A 23 -26.64 -25.82 1.25
C ARG A 23 -27.11 -27.21 0.84
N ASP A 24 -28.37 -27.55 1.06
CA ASP A 24 -28.89 -28.89 0.81
C ASP A 24 -28.91 -29.25 -0.69
N LYS A 25 -29.11 -28.26 -1.57
CA LYS A 25 -28.96 -28.41 -3.02
C LYS A 25 -27.51 -28.66 -3.44
N THR A 26 -26.56 -28.00 -2.77
CA THR A 26 -25.12 -28.13 -3.08
C THR A 26 -24.53 -29.43 -2.50
N PHE A 27 -24.95 -29.80 -1.28
CA PHE A 27 -24.42 -30.90 -0.51
C PHE A 27 -25.52 -31.94 -0.27
N SER A 28 -25.61 -32.93 -1.15
CA SER A 28 -26.66 -33.97 -1.12
C SER A 28 -26.41 -35.09 -0.10
N HIS A 29 -25.19 -35.18 0.45
CA HIS A 29 -24.75 -36.31 1.29
C HIS A 29 -24.60 -35.98 2.79
N LEU A 30 -25.34 -34.98 3.28
CA LEU A 30 -25.20 -34.48 4.66
C LEU A 30 -25.70 -35.47 5.72
N LYS A 31 -24.89 -35.69 6.75
CA LYS A 31 -25.26 -36.39 7.98
C LYS A 31 -26.25 -35.55 8.80
N LYS A 32 -27.05 -36.20 9.65
CA LYS A 32 -28.12 -35.53 10.42
C LYS A 32 -27.61 -34.38 11.32
N HIS A 33 -26.40 -34.49 11.88
CA HIS A 33 -25.81 -33.46 12.75
C HIS A 33 -25.26 -32.26 11.97
N GLU A 34 -24.73 -32.49 10.77
CA GLU A 34 -24.23 -31.43 9.87
C GLU A 34 -25.33 -30.45 9.46
N LYS A 35 -26.58 -30.93 9.39
CA LYS A 35 -27.75 -30.10 9.05
C LYS A 35 -28.07 -29.03 10.10
N GLU A 36 -27.66 -29.22 11.35
CA GLU A 36 -27.99 -28.31 12.45
C GLU A 36 -27.01 -27.14 12.60
N THR A 37 -25.87 -27.16 11.88
CA THR A 37 -24.80 -26.16 11.97
C THR A 37 -25.25 -24.72 11.66
N LEU A 38 -26.13 -24.52 10.67
CA LEU A 38 -26.69 -23.19 10.37
C LEU A 38 -27.57 -22.65 11.51
N LYS A 39 -28.37 -23.52 12.15
CA LYS A 39 -29.18 -23.13 13.31
C LYS A 39 -28.32 -22.86 14.53
N ALA A 40 -27.23 -23.61 14.70
CA ALA A 40 -26.27 -23.38 15.76
C ALA A 40 -25.61 -22.00 15.69
N SER A 41 -25.31 -21.50 14.49
CA SER A 41 -24.81 -20.13 14.32
C SER A 41 -25.78 -19.03 14.78
N LEU A 42 -27.08 -19.33 14.92
CA LEU A 42 -28.09 -18.39 15.44
C LEU A 42 -28.42 -18.60 16.92
N ASP A 43 -28.07 -19.76 17.48
CA ASP A 43 -28.39 -20.14 18.85
C ASP A 43 -27.40 -21.20 19.37
N LYS A 44 -26.55 -20.76 20.31
CA LYS A 44 -25.52 -21.57 20.96
C LYS A 44 -26.07 -22.80 21.68
N SER A 45 -27.36 -22.83 22.05
CA SER A 45 -28.00 -24.01 22.65
C SER A 45 -27.96 -25.24 21.73
N ASN A 46 -27.80 -25.03 20.41
CA ASN A 46 -27.71 -26.09 19.41
C ASN A 46 -26.29 -26.61 19.17
N TYR A 47 -25.26 -26.08 19.82
CA TYR A 47 -23.87 -26.56 19.64
C TYR A 47 -23.75 -28.05 19.93
N LYS A 48 -24.42 -28.54 20.99
CA LYS A 48 -24.45 -29.98 21.36
C LYS A 48 -25.09 -30.89 20.32
N LYS A 49 -25.85 -30.34 19.37
CA LYS A 49 -26.49 -31.08 18.27
C LYS A 49 -25.59 -31.16 17.04
N CYS A 50 -24.57 -30.31 16.97
CA CYS A 50 -23.56 -30.27 15.93
C CYS A 50 -22.37 -31.13 16.35
N PHE A 51 -21.76 -31.85 15.40
CA PHE A 51 -20.54 -32.66 15.58
C PHE A 51 -20.48 -33.51 16.87
N LYS A 52 -21.00 -34.75 16.82
CA LYS A 52 -21.14 -35.63 18.00
C LYS A 52 -19.85 -35.97 18.77
N GLN A 53 -18.67 -35.70 18.21
CA GLN A 53 -17.36 -36.06 18.79
C GLN A 53 -16.51 -34.85 19.18
N ASN A 54 -16.79 -33.66 18.62
CA ASN A 54 -16.02 -32.44 18.85
C ASN A 54 -16.96 -31.34 19.31
N GLU A 55 -16.80 -30.85 20.54
CA GLU A 55 -17.66 -29.77 21.05
C GLU A 55 -17.31 -28.45 20.37
N LEU A 56 -18.29 -27.75 19.79
CA LEU A 56 -18.07 -26.43 19.20
C LEU A 56 -17.81 -25.38 20.29
N VAL A 57 -16.80 -24.53 20.06
CA VAL A 57 -16.51 -23.32 20.86
C VAL A 57 -17.26 -22.13 20.29
N ASP A 58 -17.18 -21.96 18.96
CA ASP A 58 -17.92 -20.92 18.27
C ASP A 58 -18.20 -21.29 16.81
N ILE A 59 -19.27 -20.74 16.25
CA ILE A 59 -19.63 -20.91 14.85
C ILE A 59 -20.43 -19.70 14.35
N GLU A 60 -19.99 -19.13 13.24
CA GLU A 60 -20.70 -18.05 12.55
C GLU A 60 -20.79 -18.37 11.06
N TYR A 61 -21.99 -18.26 10.49
CA TYR A 61 -22.23 -18.36 9.07
C TYR A 61 -22.55 -17.01 8.46
N PHE A 62 -22.18 -16.85 7.19
CA PHE A 62 -22.38 -15.66 6.39
C PHE A 62 -23.01 -16.04 5.06
N VAL A 63 -23.91 -15.18 4.58
CA VAL A 63 -24.62 -15.36 3.31
C VAL A 63 -24.22 -14.26 2.34
N MET A 64 -24.00 -14.65 1.09
CA MET A 64 -23.86 -13.74 -0.04
C MET A 64 -25.23 -13.54 -0.68
N ILE A 65 -25.66 -12.29 -0.82
CA ILE A 65 -27.00 -11.92 -1.29
C ILE A 65 -26.88 -11.13 -2.59
N ASP A 66 -27.67 -11.52 -3.59
CA ASP A 66 -27.97 -10.68 -4.74
C ASP A 66 -29.10 -9.72 -4.33
N ASN A 67 -28.78 -8.47 -4.04
CA ASN A 67 -29.75 -7.52 -3.51
C ASN A 67 -30.80 -7.09 -4.54
N ASP A 68 -30.50 -7.23 -5.83
CA ASP A 68 -31.45 -6.89 -6.89
C ASP A 68 -32.57 -7.92 -6.99
N LEU A 69 -32.28 -9.16 -6.60
CA LEU A 69 -33.21 -10.29 -6.64
C LEU A 69 -33.63 -10.78 -5.24
N GLU A 70 -33.05 -10.21 -4.19
CA GLU A 70 -33.23 -10.57 -2.78
C GLU A 70 -33.02 -12.08 -2.49
N VAL A 71 -32.09 -12.72 -3.21
CA VAL A 71 -31.80 -14.15 -3.07
C VAL A 71 -30.43 -14.42 -2.47
N VAL A 72 -30.35 -15.45 -1.63
CA VAL A 72 -29.07 -15.98 -1.13
C VAL A 72 -28.41 -16.79 -2.24
N ILE A 73 -27.24 -16.34 -2.67
CA ILE A 73 -26.48 -16.92 -3.80
C ILE A 73 -25.15 -17.55 -3.36
N GLY A 74 -24.77 -17.39 -2.10
CA GLY A 74 -23.56 -17.99 -1.55
C GLY A 74 -23.62 -18.16 -0.04
N LEU A 75 -22.81 -19.08 0.46
CA LEU A 75 -22.73 -19.44 1.87
C LEU A 75 -21.27 -19.71 2.24
N THR A 76 -20.81 -19.13 3.34
CA THR A 76 -19.54 -19.45 4.00
C THR A 76 -19.73 -19.43 5.51
N GLY A 77 -18.79 -19.96 6.28
CA GLY A 77 -18.79 -19.84 7.73
C GLY A 77 -17.40 -20.03 8.31
N ILE A 78 -17.24 -19.63 9.57
CA ILE A 78 -16.04 -19.88 10.36
C ILE A 78 -16.47 -20.56 11.65
N TYR A 79 -15.75 -21.59 12.07
CA TYR A 79 -16.01 -22.26 13.33
C TYR A 79 -14.72 -22.70 14.04
N THR A 80 -14.83 -23.00 15.32
CA THR A 80 -13.74 -23.52 16.15
C THR A 80 -14.29 -24.61 17.05
N GLU A 81 -13.57 -25.72 17.15
CA GLU A 81 -13.87 -26.86 18.02
C GLU A 81 -13.00 -26.79 19.29
N ILE A 82 -13.43 -27.48 20.36
CA ILE A 82 -12.76 -27.44 21.66
C ILE A 82 -11.38 -28.11 21.65
N THR A 83 -11.18 -29.04 20.71
CA THR A 83 -9.94 -29.77 20.47
C THR A 83 -8.94 -28.98 19.64
N ASP A 84 -9.39 -27.88 19.02
CA ASP A 84 -8.54 -27.05 18.19
C ASP A 84 -7.58 -26.22 19.06
N THR A 85 -6.42 -25.89 18.50
CA THR A 85 -5.54 -24.91 19.16
C THR A 85 -6.22 -23.54 19.18
N LYS A 86 -5.83 -22.68 20.13
CA LYS A 86 -6.39 -21.32 20.22
C LYS A 86 -6.20 -20.52 18.93
N ASP A 87 -5.19 -20.85 18.15
CA ASP A 87 -4.74 -20.04 17.02
C ASP A 87 -5.32 -20.51 15.68
N MET A 88 -6.14 -21.58 15.65
CA MET A 88 -6.76 -22.07 14.42
C MET A 88 -8.29 -21.91 14.40
N CYS A 89 -8.83 -21.89 13.19
CA CYS A 89 -10.27 -21.99 12.92
C CYS A 89 -10.52 -22.74 11.61
N TRP A 90 -11.77 -23.14 11.40
CA TRP A 90 -12.20 -23.93 10.26
C TRP A 90 -13.15 -23.14 9.36
N LEU A 91 -12.99 -23.32 8.05
CA LEU A 91 -13.96 -22.90 7.05
C LEU A 91 -15.15 -23.86 7.09
N GLY A 92 -16.33 -23.32 7.40
CA GLY A 92 -17.61 -24.03 7.33
C GLY A 92 -18.08 -24.25 5.89
N TRP A 93 -19.39 -24.55 5.74
CA TRP A 93 -20.01 -24.72 4.41
C TRP A 93 -19.64 -23.60 3.45
N PHE A 94 -18.94 -23.94 2.37
CA PHE A 94 -18.51 -22.99 1.34
C PHE A 94 -19.15 -23.35 0.00
N CYS A 95 -20.10 -22.54 -0.47
CA CYS A 95 -20.71 -22.75 -1.78
C CYS A 95 -21.25 -21.48 -2.44
N ILE A 96 -21.38 -21.54 -3.77
CA ILE A 96 -22.04 -20.54 -4.62
C ILE A 96 -23.12 -21.26 -5.44
N ASP A 97 -24.29 -20.64 -5.58
CA ASP A 97 -25.37 -21.14 -6.45
C ASP A 97 -24.86 -21.34 -7.88
N GLU A 98 -25.28 -22.44 -8.49
CA GLU A 98 -24.79 -22.86 -9.80
C GLU A 98 -24.95 -21.80 -10.89
N GLY A 99 -26.06 -21.05 -10.88
CA GLY A 99 -26.32 -19.96 -11.83
C GLY A 99 -25.38 -18.75 -11.69
N TYR A 100 -24.62 -18.70 -10.60
CA TYR A 100 -23.73 -17.59 -10.23
C TYR A 100 -22.24 -17.97 -10.32
N ARG A 101 -21.91 -19.23 -10.61
CA ARG A 101 -20.52 -19.71 -10.73
C ARG A 101 -19.82 -19.09 -11.96
N GLY A 102 -18.49 -19.07 -11.92
CA GLY A 102 -17.66 -18.54 -13.01
C GLY A 102 -17.54 -17.00 -13.08
N GLN A 103 -18.18 -16.27 -12.16
CA GLN A 103 -18.19 -14.80 -12.11
C GLN A 103 -17.22 -14.20 -11.09
N GLY A 104 -16.28 -14.99 -10.57
CA GLY A 104 -15.33 -14.55 -9.52
C GLY A 104 -15.92 -14.44 -8.10
N LEU A 105 -17.19 -14.78 -7.90
CA LEU A 105 -17.86 -14.66 -6.60
C LEU A 105 -17.32 -15.61 -5.53
N SER A 106 -16.87 -16.81 -5.92
CA SER A 106 -16.18 -17.73 -4.99
C SER A 106 -14.91 -17.12 -4.44
N LYS A 107 -14.17 -16.37 -5.27
CA LYS A 107 -12.95 -15.65 -4.85
C LYS A 107 -13.29 -14.59 -3.79
N LYS A 108 -14.27 -13.73 -4.09
CA LYS A 108 -14.78 -12.69 -3.18
C LYS A 108 -15.26 -13.28 -1.84
N LEU A 109 -15.92 -14.44 -1.88
CA LEU A 109 -16.42 -15.10 -0.67
C LEU A 109 -15.26 -15.72 0.16
N LEU A 110 -14.25 -16.29 -0.48
CA LEU A 110 -13.08 -16.85 0.20
C LEU A 110 -12.19 -15.75 0.80
N ASP A 111 -11.97 -14.64 0.07
CA ASP A 111 -11.29 -13.45 0.59
C ASP A 111 -11.94 -12.96 1.89
N PHE A 112 -13.28 -12.86 1.90
CA PHE A 112 -14.03 -12.49 3.08
C PHE A 112 -13.81 -13.45 4.26
N SER A 113 -13.82 -14.77 4.01
CA SER A 113 -13.61 -15.77 5.07
C SER A 113 -12.20 -15.70 5.67
N ILE A 114 -11.19 -15.45 4.83
CA ILE A 114 -9.80 -15.27 5.26
C ILE A 114 -9.67 -14.02 6.16
N GLU A 115 -10.26 -12.89 5.75
CA GLU A 115 -10.26 -11.68 6.58
C GLU A 115 -11.01 -11.89 7.91
N LYS A 116 -12.13 -12.63 7.91
CA LYS A 116 -12.82 -12.97 9.16
C LYS A 116 -11.99 -13.83 10.09
N ALA A 117 -11.22 -14.79 9.56
CA ALA A 117 -10.29 -15.57 10.37
C ALA A 117 -9.20 -14.66 11.00
N ARG A 118 -8.69 -13.68 10.25
CA ARG A 118 -7.72 -12.68 10.76
C ARG A 118 -8.31 -11.79 11.84
N GLU A 119 -9.53 -11.29 11.67
CA GLU A 119 -10.24 -10.48 12.68
C GLU A 119 -10.42 -11.23 14.01
N LEU A 120 -10.55 -12.56 13.95
CA LEU A 120 -10.60 -13.44 15.12
C LEU A 120 -9.22 -13.75 15.72
N ASN A 121 -8.16 -13.09 15.25
CA ASN A 121 -6.76 -13.30 15.62
C ASN A 121 -6.30 -14.75 15.48
N LYS A 122 -6.71 -15.41 14.38
CA LYS A 122 -6.27 -16.76 14.04
C LYS A 122 -5.04 -16.70 13.14
N SER A 123 -4.06 -17.56 13.40
CA SER A 123 -2.87 -17.75 12.57
C SER A 123 -3.09 -18.77 11.47
N CYS A 124 -4.15 -19.60 11.55
CA CYS A 124 -4.41 -20.61 10.54
C CYS A 124 -5.91 -20.81 10.23
N LEU A 125 -6.22 -20.92 8.94
CA LEU A 125 -7.53 -21.29 8.43
C LEU A 125 -7.49 -22.71 7.84
N HIS A 126 -8.22 -23.63 8.46
CA HIS A 126 -8.34 -25.01 8.04
C HIS A 126 -9.59 -25.22 7.21
N LEU A 127 -9.56 -26.19 6.30
CA LEU A 127 -10.76 -26.70 5.64
C LEU A 127 -10.55 -28.17 5.29
N TYR A 128 -11.64 -28.86 4.98
CA TYR A 128 -11.56 -30.16 4.34
C TYR A 128 -12.48 -30.23 3.13
N THR A 129 -12.14 -31.09 2.18
CA THR A 129 -12.94 -31.35 0.99
C THR A 129 -12.79 -32.81 0.57
N TYR A 130 -13.43 -33.22 -0.53
CA TYR A 130 -13.44 -34.59 -0.99
C TYR A 130 -12.74 -34.71 -2.34
N ASP A 131 -12.03 -35.82 -2.56
CA ASP A 131 -11.52 -36.18 -3.88
C ASP A 131 -12.66 -36.65 -4.79
N SER A 132 -13.43 -35.69 -5.30
CA SER A 132 -14.52 -35.93 -6.25
C SER A 132 -14.56 -34.83 -7.31
N LYS A 133 -15.06 -35.20 -8.50
CA LYS A 133 -15.18 -34.29 -9.65
C LYS A 133 -15.98 -33.02 -9.31
N ASP A 134 -16.93 -33.12 -8.40
CA ASP A 134 -17.79 -32.00 -7.98
C ASP A 134 -17.02 -30.91 -7.22
N TYR A 135 -15.88 -31.26 -6.60
CA TYR A 135 -15.07 -30.35 -5.79
C TYR A 135 -13.82 -29.83 -6.52
N ILE A 136 -13.52 -30.32 -7.73
CA ILE A 136 -12.38 -29.84 -8.54
C ILE A 136 -12.34 -28.31 -8.64
N PRO A 137 -13.46 -27.58 -8.87
CA PRO A 137 -13.43 -26.13 -8.92
C PRO A 137 -13.01 -25.47 -7.60
N ALA A 138 -13.44 -26.04 -6.46
CA ALA A 138 -13.09 -25.53 -5.14
C ALA A 138 -11.62 -25.84 -4.80
N ILE A 139 -11.16 -27.06 -5.10
CA ILE A 139 -9.75 -27.46 -4.94
C ILE A 139 -8.83 -26.52 -5.72
N LYS A 140 -9.14 -26.25 -7.00
CA LYS A 140 -8.38 -25.30 -7.82
C LYS A 140 -8.39 -23.88 -7.26
N LEU A 141 -9.45 -23.49 -6.56
CA LEU A 141 -9.52 -22.19 -5.89
C LEU A 141 -8.61 -22.20 -4.65
N TYR A 142 -8.67 -23.22 -3.80
CA TYR A 142 -7.83 -23.33 -2.61
C TYR A 142 -6.34 -23.35 -2.98
N GLU A 143 -5.98 -24.07 -4.04
CA GLU A 143 -4.63 -24.10 -4.60
C GLU A 143 -4.14 -22.72 -5.08
N GLN A 144 -5.04 -21.83 -5.52
CA GLN A 144 -4.67 -20.45 -5.88
C GLN A 144 -4.39 -19.55 -4.67
N TYR A 145 -4.83 -19.98 -3.49
CA TYR A 145 -4.68 -19.27 -2.22
C TYR A 145 -3.60 -19.91 -1.34
N ASP A 146 -2.77 -20.80 -1.90
CA ASP A 146 -1.69 -21.50 -1.20
C ASP A 146 -2.17 -22.35 -0.01
N PHE A 147 -3.43 -22.83 -0.04
CA PHE A 147 -3.86 -23.86 0.89
C PHE A 147 -3.04 -25.14 0.65
N VAL A 148 -2.39 -25.63 1.71
CA VAL A 148 -1.55 -26.82 1.65
C VAL A 148 -2.30 -28.01 2.26
N VAL A 149 -2.30 -29.14 1.54
CA VAL A 149 -2.79 -30.40 2.09
C VAL A 149 -1.86 -30.83 3.22
N TYR A 150 -2.39 -31.00 4.43
CA TYR A 150 -1.61 -31.45 5.59
C TYR A 150 -2.02 -32.83 6.10
N ASP A 151 -3.21 -33.31 5.72
CA ASP A 151 -3.67 -34.65 6.07
C ASP A 151 -4.67 -35.16 5.01
N THR A 152 -4.78 -36.48 4.91
CA THR A 152 -5.78 -37.17 4.11
C THR A 152 -6.26 -38.38 4.89
N ASP A 153 -7.52 -38.40 5.33
CA ASP A 153 -8.14 -39.58 5.97
C ASP A 153 -9.25 -40.15 5.09
N LYS A 154 -9.04 -41.37 4.60
CA LYS A 154 -9.97 -42.15 3.74
C LYS A 154 -10.45 -41.41 2.48
N LYS A 155 -11.39 -40.48 2.64
CA LYS A 155 -12.11 -39.72 1.59
C LYS A 155 -11.95 -38.21 1.73
N ASP A 156 -11.43 -37.73 2.86
CA ASP A 156 -11.37 -36.32 3.19
C ASP A 156 -9.92 -35.84 2.98
N ILE A 157 -9.78 -34.73 2.26
CA ILE A 157 -8.52 -34.03 2.05
C ILE A 157 -8.55 -32.79 2.94
N TYR A 158 -7.62 -32.69 3.87
CA TYR A 158 -7.51 -31.58 4.81
C TYR A 158 -6.48 -30.58 4.34
N TYR A 159 -6.89 -29.33 4.25
CA TYR A 159 -6.08 -28.20 3.83
C TYR A 159 -5.91 -27.21 4.97
N LYS A 160 -4.76 -26.55 5.00
CA LYS A 160 -4.48 -25.42 5.88
C LYS A 160 -3.94 -24.24 5.09
N LEU A 161 -4.36 -23.04 5.47
CA LEU A 161 -3.78 -21.78 5.04
C LEU A 161 -3.17 -21.11 6.27
N ASP A 162 -1.88 -20.85 6.21
CA ASP A 162 -1.19 -20.02 7.18
C ASP A 162 -1.52 -18.54 6.88
N LEU A 163 -2.07 -17.85 7.88
CA LEU A 163 -2.56 -16.49 7.76
C LEU A 163 -1.48 -15.46 8.08
N ASP A 164 -0.39 -15.89 8.73
CA ASP A 164 0.73 -15.06 9.19
C ASP A 164 1.82 -14.89 8.11
N THR A 165 1.75 -15.64 7.01
CA THR A 165 2.80 -15.71 5.97
C THR A 165 2.57 -14.88 4.71
N TYR A 166 1.49 -14.11 4.60
CA TYR A 166 1.15 -13.40 3.35
C TYR A 166 1.52 -11.90 3.36
N TYR A 167 2.78 -11.59 3.02
CA TYR A 167 3.14 -10.24 2.58
C TYR A 167 2.83 -10.06 1.10
N ASN A 168 1.74 -9.35 0.79
CA ASN A 168 1.42 -8.96 -0.58
C ASN A 168 2.54 -8.07 -1.16
N ILE A 169 3.30 -8.58 -2.13
CA ILE A 169 4.44 -7.90 -2.79
C ILE A 169 4.04 -6.55 -3.38
N ASN A 170 2.77 -6.38 -3.75
CA ASN A 170 2.27 -5.11 -4.28
C ASN A 170 2.31 -3.98 -3.24
N LYS A 171 2.60 -4.28 -1.96
CA LYS A 171 2.89 -3.29 -0.92
C LYS A 171 4.37 -2.84 -0.87
N PHE A 172 5.29 -3.51 -1.58
CA PHE A 172 6.74 -3.22 -1.56
C PHE A 172 7.33 -3.14 -2.98
N PRO A 173 7.07 -2.04 -3.72
CA PRO A 173 7.52 -1.86 -5.10
C PRO A 173 9.03 -2.05 -5.29
N VAL A 174 9.83 -1.63 -4.30
CA VAL A 174 11.30 -1.70 -4.33
C VAL A 174 11.81 -3.16 -4.34
N LEU A 175 11.10 -4.08 -3.68
CA LEU A 175 11.48 -5.50 -3.66
C LEU A 175 11.24 -6.15 -5.04
N ASN A 176 10.20 -5.71 -5.75
CA ASN A 176 9.94 -6.14 -7.12
C ASN A 176 11.06 -5.70 -8.07
N ASP A 177 11.57 -4.47 -7.93
CA ASP A 177 12.65 -3.96 -8.78
C ASP A 177 13.96 -4.74 -8.60
N ILE A 178 14.33 -5.04 -7.35
CA ILE A 178 15.51 -5.86 -7.01
C ILE A 178 15.38 -7.29 -7.56
N ILE A 179 14.20 -7.90 -7.42
CA ILE A 179 13.92 -9.24 -7.96
C ILE A 179 13.98 -9.22 -9.49
N ASN A 180 13.42 -8.19 -10.12
CA ASN A 180 13.45 -8.04 -11.58
C ASN A 180 14.88 -7.87 -12.10
N GLU A 181 15.73 -7.08 -11.43
CA GLU A 181 17.14 -6.92 -11.80
C GLU A 181 17.92 -8.24 -11.68
N LEU A 182 17.71 -9.00 -10.60
CA LEU A 182 18.29 -10.34 -10.42
C LEU A 182 17.83 -11.32 -11.51
N LEU A 183 16.55 -11.31 -11.88
CA LEU A 183 15.98 -12.19 -12.90
C LEU A 183 16.40 -11.80 -14.33
N THR A 184 16.62 -10.50 -14.60
CA THR A 184 17.07 -10.01 -15.91
C THR A 184 18.43 -10.59 -16.30
N ASN A 185 19.29 -10.84 -15.31
CA ASN A 185 20.59 -11.47 -15.52
C ASN A 185 20.52 -12.98 -15.81
N ILE A 186 19.36 -13.62 -15.61
CA ILE A 186 19.19 -15.08 -15.73
C ILE A 186 18.70 -15.51 -17.13
N SER A 187 18.34 -14.59 -18.03
CA SER A 187 17.96 -14.88 -19.44
C SER A 187 16.86 -15.94 -19.60
N ILE A 188 15.86 -15.97 -18.71
CA ILE A 188 14.70 -16.87 -18.81
C ILE A 188 13.43 -16.02 -18.78
N ASP A 189 12.47 -16.34 -19.65
CA ASP A 189 11.15 -15.72 -19.71
C ASP A 189 10.29 -16.26 -18.54
N ILE A 190 10.33 -15.56 -17.41
CA ILE A 190 9.75 -15.98 -16.12
C ILE A 190 8.71 -14.97 -15.65
N LYS A 191 7.56 -15.49 -15.18
CA LYS A 191 6.56 -14.72 -14.43
C LYS A 191 6.69 -15.04 -12.94
N VAL A 192 6.94 -14.03 -12.12
CA VAL A 192 6.90 -14.13 -10.65
C VAL A 192 5.45 -14.35 -10.21
N LEU A 193 5.19 -15.43 -9.46
CA LEU A 193 3.85 -15.76 -8.98
C LEU A 193 3.60 -15.26 -7.55
N GLY A 194 4.65 -15.16 -6.73
CA GLY A 194 4.57 -14.75 -5.33
C GLY A 194 5.91 -14.92 -4.60
N ILE A 195 6.05 -14.25 -3.45
CA ILE A 195 7.15 -14.44 -2.50
C ILE A 195 6.54 -15.18 -1.31
N ILE A 196 7.15 -16.31 -0.98
CA ILE A 196 6.77 -17.15 0.14
C ILE A 196 7.85 -16.89 1.20
N SER A 197 7.48 -16.20 2.27
CA SER A 197 8.32 -16.20 3.46
C SER A 197 8.17 -17.56 4.13
N TYR A 198 9.28 -18.22 4.41
CA TYR A 198 9.31 -19.37 5.31
C TYR A 198 10.17 -18.94 6.49
N ASP A 199 9.59 -18.94 7.68
CA ASP A 199 10.12 -18.71 9.03
C ASP A 199 11.49 -18.00 9.20
N VAL A 200 11.55 -17.08 10.18
CA VAL A 200 12.48 -15.94 10.35
C VAL A 200 13.99 -16.28 10.53
N GLU A 201 14.40 -17.53 10.26
CA GLU A 201 15.79 -17.97 10.40
C GLU A 201 16.47 -18.54 9.15
N ASP A 202 15.79 -19.00 8.09
CA ASP A 202 16.47 -19.82 7.05
C ASP A 202 16.28 -19.49 5.55
N GLY A 203 15.39 -18.57 5.13
CA GLY A 203 15.43 -18.09 3.75
C GLY A 203 14.20 -17.34 3.25
N ILE A 204 14.29 -16.75 2.05
CA ILE A 204 13.11 -16.33 1.27
C ILE A 204 12.98 -17.23 0.06
N ALA A 205 11.78 -17.77 -0.16
CA ALA A 205 11.47 -18.56 -1.34
C ALA A 205 10.63 -17.73 -2.34
N ILE A 206 11.09 -17.66 -3.58
CA ILE A 206 10.35 -17.00 -4.66
C ILE A 206 9.77 -18.09 -5.58
N LEU A 207 8.46 -18.01 -5.84
CA LEU A 207 7.77 -18.93 -6.73
C LEU A 207 7.72 -18.36 -8.15
N LEU A 208 8.30 -19.08 -9.10
CA LEU A 208 8.44 -18.64 -10.48
C LEU A 208 7.71 -19.60 -11.44
N LYS A 209 6.97 -19.03 -12.40
CA LYS A 209 6.34 -19.76 -13.51
C LYS A 209 7.07 -19.45 -14.80
N THR A 210 7.58 -20.48 -15.47
CA THR A 210 8.24 -20.32 -16.78
C THR A 210 7.28 -20.75 -17.89
N ASN A 211 7.30 -20.02 -19.02
CA ASN A 211 6.48 -20.35 -20.20
C ASN A 211 7.27 -21.13 -21.27
N SER A 212 8.57 -21.31 -21.10
CA SER A 212 9.46 -21.89 -22.11
C SER A 212 10.24 -23.06 -21.53
N VAL A 213 9.71 -24.28 -21.71
CA VAL A 213 10.55 -25.48 -21.72
C VAL A 213 10.22 -26.23 -23.00
N LYS A 214 10.96 -25.92 -24.07
CA LYS A 214 11.03 -26.81 -25.24
C LYS A 214 11.68 -28.11 -24.78
N GLU A 215 10.97 -29.22 -25.00
CA GLU A 215 11.47 -30.57 -24.80
C GLU A 215 12.84 -30.74 -25.49
N ASN A 216 13.75 -31.44 -24.79
CA ASN A 216 15.11 -31.83 -25.18
C ASN A 216 16.27 -31.01 -24.63
N TYR A 217 16.37 -30.93 -23.31
CA TYR A 217 17.68 -31.05 -22.65
C TYR A 217 17.57 -32.06 -21.50
N LYS A 218 18.36 -33.14 -21.60
CA LYS A 218 18.57 -34.07 -20.49
C LYS A 218 19.25 -33.32 -19.35
N TRP A 219 18.49 -32.98 -18.32
CA TRP A 219 19.04 -32.78 -16.99
C TRP A 219 18.54 -33.91 -16.09
N LYS A 220 19.36 -34.96 -16.01
CA LYS A 220 19.50 -35.72 -14.76
C LYS A 220 20.30 -34.82 -13.83
N LEU A 221 19.68 -34.26 -12.79
CA LEU A 221 20.32 -34.18 -11.49
C LEU A 221 19.27 -33.91 -10.40
N TYR A 222 18.88 -35.00 -9.74
CA TYR A 222 18.53 -34.95 -8.33
C TYR A 222 19.83 -34.65 -7.57
N LYS A 223 20.04 -33.40 -7.19
CA LYS A 223 20.95 -32.94 -6.11
C LYS A 223 20.88 -31.42 -6.03
N THR A 224 20.59 -30.90 -4.84
CA THR A 224 20.83 -29.51 -4.46
C THR A 224 22.20 -29.08 -4.99
N SER A 225 22.22 -28.13 -5.93
CA SER A 225 23.46 -27.49 -6.36
C SER A 225 23.55 -26.19 -5.58
N TYR A 226 24.39 -26.15 -4.55
CA TYR A 226 24.73 -24.90 -3.87
C TYR A 226 25.48 -24.02 -4.87
N TYR A 227 24.85 -22.92 -5.31
CA TYR A 227 25.54 -21.84 -6.00
C TYR A 227 25.61 -20.65 -5.04
N GLY A 228 26.57 -20.69 -4.12
CA GLY A 228 26.66 -19.69 -3.05
C GLY A 228 25.38 -19.67 -2.21
N ASP A 229 24.72 -18.52 -2.15
CA ASP A 229 23.56 -18.24 -1.30
C ASP A 229 22.19 -18.58 -1.96
N VAL A 230 22.14 -19.46 -2.97
CA VAL A 230 20.89 -19.78 -3.69
C VAL A 230 20.67 -21.30 -3.81
N VAL A 231 19.46 -21.76 -3.48
CA VAL A 231 19.01 -23.14 -3.68
C VAL A 231 17.85 -23.15 -4.67
N ILE A 232 17.90 -23.99 -5.70
CA ILE A 232 16.84 -24.09 -6.71
C ILE A 232 16.16 -25.46 -6.60
N GLU A 233 14.84 -25.45 -6.46
CA GLU A 233 13.98 -26.64 -6.39
C GLU A 233 12.98 -26.63 -7.55
N ARG A 234 12.77 -27.78 -8.20
CA ARG A 234 11.74 -27.92 -9.23
C ARG A 234 10.53 -28.64 -8.64
N LEU A 235 9.38 -27.98 -8.69
CA LEU A 235 8.13 -28.51 -8.16
C LEU A 235 7.51 -29.53 -9.12
N ALA A 236 6.70 -30.45 -8.56
CA ALA A 236 6.08 -31.54 -9.32
C ALA A 236 5.16 -31.04 -10.47
N ASN A 237 4.63 -29.83 -10.36
CA ASN A 237 3.81 -29.18 -11.38
C ASN A 237 4.62 -28.50 -12.50
N GLY A 238 5.95 -28.65 -12.50
CA GLY A 238 6.85 -28.09 -13.50
C GLY A 238 7.37 -26.69 -13.19
N ASN A 239 6.85 -26.03 -12.14
CA ASN A 239 7.34 -24.73 -11.68
C ASN A 239 8.73 -24.85 -11.04
N ILE A 240 9.41 -23.70 -10.93
CA ILE A 240 10.72 -23.61 -10.29
C ILE A 240 10.57 -22.72 -9.06
N LYS A 241 11.02 -23.23 -7.92
CA LYS A 241 11.14 -22.51 -6.64
C LYS A 241 12.61 -22.17 -6.45
N ILE A 242 12.92 -20.88 -6.28
CA ILE A 242 14.28 -20.41 -6.01
C ILE A 242 14.30 -19.90 -4.58
N PHE A 243 15.18 -20.46 -3.75
CA PHE A 243 15.45 -20.06 -2.38
C PHE A 243 16.72 -19.21 -2.35
N PHE A 244 16.67 -18.08 -1.66
CA PHE A 244 17.85 -17.26 -1.36
C PHE A 244 18.17 -17.38 0.14
N LEU A 245 19.40 -17.75 0.47
CA LEU A 245 19.92 -17.85 1.84
C LEU A 245 20.16 -16.44 2.41
N LEU A 246 19.64 -16.22 3.62
CA LEU A 246 19.24 -14.91 4.17
C LEU A 246 20.35 -13.97 4.62
N ASN A 247 21.64 -14.35 4.63
CA ASN A 247 22.66 -13.53 5.32
C ASN A 247 22.86 -12.12 4.76
N LYS A 248 22.37 -11.81 3.55
CA LYS A 248 22.30 -10.43 3.01
C LYS A 248 20.89 -9.86 2.94
N ILE A 249 19.87 -10.70 2.82
CA ILE A 249 18.48 -10.25 2.69
C ILE A 249 17.88 -9.88 4.05
N LYS A 250 18.27 -10.55 5.14
CA LYS A 250 17.87 -10.16 6.50
C LYS A 250 18.39 -8.77 6.86
N LEU A 251 19.62 -8.44 6.46
CA LEU A 251 20.18 -7.09 6.56
C LEU A 251 19.32 -6.06 5.81
N ILE A 252 18.90 -6.39 4.59
CA ILE A 252 18.05 -5.52 3.76
C ILE A 252 16.64 -5.41 4.35
N ILE A 253 16.05 -6.50 4.84
CA ILE A 253 14.70 -6.49 5.45
C ILE A 253 14.72 -5.79 6.80
N ASP A 254 15.71 -6.03 7.66
CA ASP A 254 15.86 -5.33 8.93
C ASP A 254 16.13 -3.84 8.67
N GLU A 255 16.91 -3.48 7.65
CA GLU A 255 17.06 -2.09 7.20
C GLU A 255 15.75 -1.51 6.67
N LEU A 256 15.00 -2.25 5.84
CA LEU A 256 13.74 -1.79 5.28
C LEU A 256 12.65 -1.68 6.35
N GLU A 257 12.50 -2.65 7.25
CA GLU A 257 11.59 -2.61 8.39
C GLU A 257 11.98 -1.50 9.37
N TYR A 258 13.28 -1.30 9.62
CA TYR A 258 13.75 -0.16 10.40
C TYR A 258 13.39 1.17 9.72
N VAL A 259 13.60 1.29 8.40
CA VAL A 259 13.25 2.48 7.61
C VAL A 259 11.72 2.69 7.58
N PHE A 260 10.91 1.65 7.40
CA PHE A 260 9.45 1.76 7.37
C PHE A 260 8.86 2.02 8.75
N LYS A 261 9.41 1.44 9.82
CA LYS A 261 8.97 1.70 11.20
C LYS A 261 9.35 3.11 11.65
N THR A 262 10.50 3.62 11.22
CA THR A 262 10.90 5.02 11.45
C THR A 262 10.12 6.00 10.57
N GLN A 263 9.77 5.65 9.33
CA GLN A 263 8.92 6.50 8.48
C GLN A 263 7.45 6.49 8.92
N SER A 264 6.91 5.35 9.37
CA SER A 264 5.54 5.26 9.89
C SER A 264 5.36 6.15 11.12
N SER A 265 6.35 6.20 12.02
CA SER A 265 6.29 7.10 13.18
C SER A 265 6.43 8.57 12.77
N LYS A 266 7.29 8.91 11.80
CA LYS A 266 7.39 10.27 11.26
C LYS A 266 6.10 10.72 10.55
N LEU A 267 5.47 9.81 9.81
CA LEU A 267 4.23 10.08 9.09
C LEU A 267 3.07 10.33 10.07
N ASP A 268 3.00 9.57 11.16
CA ASP A 268 2.02 9.80 12.21
C ASP A 268 2.27 11.13 12.94
N ILE A 269 3.53 11.50 13.18
CA ILE A 269 3.90 12.80 13.77
C ILE A 269 3.43 13.96 12.87
N ILE A 270 3.68 13.91 11.56
CA ILE A 270 3.27 15.00 10.66
C ILE A 270 1.74 15.04 10.45
N ILE A 271 1.06 13.90 10.49
CA ILE A 271 -0.41 13.86 10.46
C ILE A 271 -0.99 14.48 11.74
N ASN A 272 -0.46 14.12 12.91
CA ASN A 272 -0.87 14.72 14.18
C ASN A 272 -0.61 16.23 14.21
N TRP A 273 0.55 16.68 13.71
CA TRP A 273 0.86 18.10 13.56
C TRP A 273 -0.20 18.82 12.70
N ALA A 274 -0.66 18.19 11.61
CA ALA A 274 -1.70 18.77 10.76
C ALA A 274 -3.04 18.88 11.49
N ASP A 275 -3.39 17.91 12.34
CA ASP A 275 -4.58 17.96 13.19
C ASP A 275 -4.47 19.06 14.26
N GLU A 276 -3.33 19.18 14.94
CA GLU A 276 -3.05 20.21 15.95
C GLU A 276 -3.17 21.64 15.38
N ASN A 277 -2.80 21.81 14.10
CA ASN A 277 -2.89 23.08 13.40
C ASN A 277 -4.21 23.28 12.64
N ASN A 278 -5.19 22.39 12.83
CA ASN A 278 -6.52 22.45 12.18
C ASN A 278 -6.44 22.53 10.64
N ILE A 279 -5.46 21.85 10.03
CA ILE A 279 -5.29 21.83 8.57
C ILE A 279 -6.38 20.97 7.94
N PRO A 280 -7.16 21.43 6.94
CA PRO A 280 -8.21 20.62 6.32
C PRO A 280 -7.69 19.37 5.60
N SER A 281 -8.46 18.27 5.63
CA SER A 281 -8.08 16.99 4.99
C SER A 281 -7.89 17.07 3.47
N ASP A 282 -8.57 18.01 2.80
CA ASP A 282 -8.39 18.22 1.36
C ASP A 282 -6.99 18.76 1.03
N ASN A 283 -6.47 19.61 1.92
CA ASN A 283 -5.13 20.17 1.84
C ASN A 283 -4.07 19.17 2.31
N PHE A 284 -4.33 18.46 3.41
CA PHE A 284 -3.42 17.49 4.01
C PHE A 284 -4.16 16.19 4.37
N PRO A 285 -4.19 15.19 3.47
CA PRO A 285 -4.91 13.93 3.72
C PRO A 285 -4.37 13.17 4.92
N ARG A 286 -5.25 12.51 5.66
CA ARG A 286 -4.89 11.65 6.81
C ARG A 286 -4.63 10.20 6.38
N ASP A 287 -5.06 9.85 5.18
CA ASP A 287 -4.68 8.59 4.55
C ASP A 287 -3.21 8.66 4.13
N ARG A 288 -2.43 7.69 4.64
CA ARG A 288 -0.97 7.65 4.49
C ARG A 288 -0.55 7.54 3.03
N ASP A 289 -1.18 6.67 2.27
CA ASP A 289 -0.81 6.39 0.89
C ASP A 289 -1.17 7.59 0.00
N ILE A 290 -2.33 8.20 0.23
CA ILE A 290 -2.73 9.43 -0.47
C ILE A 290 -1.77 10.57 -0.16
N LEU A 291 -1.37 10.75 1.10
CA LEU A 291 -0.45 11.80 1.52
C LEU A 291 0.95 11.61 0.92
N LEU A 292 1.51 10.40 0.95
CA LEU A 292 2.81 10.08 0.36
C LEU A 292 2.82 10.21 -1.18
N ALA A 293 1.67 10.08 -1.83
CA ALA A 293 1.52 10.25 -3.26
C ALA A 293 1.34 11.73 -3.69
N LYS A 294 1.21 12.69 -2.77
CA LYS A 294 1.00 14.10 -3.11
C LYS A 294 2.21 14.69 -3.82
N LYS A 295 1.96 15.19 -5.03
CA LYS A 295 2.89 16.06 -5.78
C LYS A 295 2.75 17.53 -5.41
N THR A 296 1.58 17.93 -4.92
CA THR A 296 1.30 19.32 -4.57
C THR A 296 0.65 19.40 -3.21
N LEU A 297 1.18 20.25 -2.34
CA LEU A 297 0.67 20.52 -1.01
C LEU A 297 0.42 22.01 -0.84
N ASN A 298 -0.83 22.37 -0.56
CA ASN A 298 -1.22 23.75 -0.33
C ASN A 298 -1.56 23.96 1.14
N LEU A 299 -0.67 24.63 1.85
CA LEU A 299 -0.74 25.00 3.25
C LEU A 299 -0.76 26.53 3.44
N ALA A 300 -1.17 27.28 2.41
CA ALA A 300 -1.20 28.73 2.48
C ALA A 300 -2.34 29.22 3.38
N ASN A 301 -2.13 30.33 4.09
CA ASN A 301 -3.11 30.97 4.98
C ASN A 301 -3.65 30.04 6.08
N MET A 302 -2.77 29.27 6.73
CA MET A 302 -3.14 28.30 7.78
C MET A 302 -2.67 28.72 9.18
N ASN A 303 -2.21 29.96 9.34
CA ASN A 303 -1.66 30.49 10.59
C ASN A 303 -0.50 29.67 11.18
N LEU A 304 0.20 28.88 10.36
CA LEU A 304 1.27 27.99 10.82
C LEU A 304 2.44 28.79 11.39
N SER A 305 2.93 28.41 12.57
CA SER A 305 4.10 29.03 13.20
C SER A 305 5.40 28.28 12.90
N TYR A 306 5.31 27.01 12.50
CA TYR A 306 6.44 26.18 12.08
C TYR A 306 5.98 25.10 11.08
N LEU A 307 6.96 24.51 10.38
CA LEU A 307 6.80 23.23 9.71
C LEU A 307 7.56 22.14 10.49
N PRO A 308 7.01 20.93 10.61
CA PRO A 308 7.65 19.86 11.33
C PRO A 308 8.84 19.33 10.52
N ARG A 309 9.88 18.84 11.21
CA ARG A 309 11.05 18.23 10.56
C ARG A 309 10.66 17.01 9.73
N GLU A 310 9.57 16.33 10.10
CA GLU A 310 9.05 15.15 9.41
C GLU A 310 8.52 15.44 7.99
N ILE A 311 8.48 16.70 7.53
CA ILE A 311 8.10 17.07 6.16
C ILE A 311 8.91 16.35 5.08
N GLU A 312 10.14 15.93 5.41
CA GLU A 312 11.02 15.17 4.49
C GLU A 312 10.43 13.83 4.01
N VAL A 313 9.44 13.26 4.72
CA VAL A 313 8.82 12.00 4.30
C VAL A 313 7.98 12.16 3.02
N LEU A 314 7.57 13.38 2.67
CA LEU A 314 6.78 13.68 1.47
C LEU A 314 7.66 13.78 0.21
N THR A 315 8.46 12.75 -0.03
CA THR A 315 9.51 12.72 -1.07
C THR A 315 9.01 12.88 -2.52
N ASN A 316 7.71 12.73 -2.76
CA ASN A 316 7.08 12.94 -4.07
C ASN A 316 6.64 14.39 -4.32
N LEU A 317 6.84 15.28 -3.36
CA LEU A 317 6.37 16.66 -3.46
C LEU A 317 7.16 17.46 -4.50
N GLU A 318 6.45 17.99 -5.48
CA GLU A 318 6.96 18.84 -6.57
C GLU A 318 6.64 20.32 -6.31
N SER A 319 5.54 20.62 -5.60
CA SER A 319 5.13 21.99 -5.29
C SER A 319 4.63 22.13 -3.86
N LEU A 320 5.22 23.07 -3.12
CA LEU A 320 4.84 23.41 -1.75
C LEU A 320 4.42 24.87 -1.65
N TYR A 321 3.15 25.09 -1.29
CA TYR A 321 2.60 26.41 -1.01
C TYR A 321 2.43 26.61 0.49
N ILE A 322 3.26 27.45 1.11
CA ILE A 322 3.24 27.76 2.56
C ILE A 322 3.19 29.27 2.80
N SER A 323 2.71 30.00 1.80
CA SER A 323 2.56 31.45 1.81
C SER A 323 1.57 31.95 2.87
N PHE A 324 1.77 33.17 3.35
CA PHE A 324 0.87 33.85 4.28
C PHE A 324 0.64 33.07 5.58
N ASN A 325 1.74 32.61 6.18
CA ASN A 325 1.77 31.98 7.50
C ASN A 325 2.65 32.82 8.45
N ASN A 326 2.97 32.29 9.63
CA ASN A 326 3.77 32.94 10.65
C ASN A 326 5.17 32.30 10.81
N LEU A 327 5.68 31.64 9.76
CA LEU A 327 6.95 30.90 9.82
C LEU A 327 8.13 31.87 10.03
N THR A 328 8.95 31.63 11.04
CA THR A 328 10.19 32.38 11.31
C THR A 328 11.44 31.70 10.75
N SER A 329 11.35 30.40 10.49
CA SER A 329 12.39 29.56 9.89
C SER A 329 11.77 28.38 9.14
N LEU A 330 12.57 27.70 8.31
CA LEU A 330 12.22 26.43 7.69
C LEU A 330 13.04 25.30 8.34
N PRO A 331 12.47 24.10 8.54
CA PRO A 331 13.25 22.96 9.05
C PRO A 331 14.30 22.55 8.02
N PRO A 332 15.55 22.23 8.43
CA PRO A 332 16.59 21.75 7.51
C PRO A 332 16.16 20.55 6.67
N GLU A 333 15.28 19.71 7.20
CA GLU A 333 14.75 18.51 6.56
C GLU A 333 13.87 18.82 5.33
N LEU A 334 13.31 20.02 5.23
CA LEU A 334 12.62 20.48 4.01
C LEU A 334 13.54 20.37 2.78
N TYR A 335 14.84 20.61 2.96
CA TYR A 335 15.82 20.59 1.89
C TYR A 335 16.17 19.18 1.39
N ASN A 336 15.60 18.13 2.00
CA ASN A 336 15.70 16.74 1.53
C ASN A 336 14.67 16.39 0.43
N LEU A 337 13.72 17.29 0.14
CA LEU A 337 12.68 17.10 -0.87
C LEU A 337 13.23 17.33 -2.29
N ASN A 338 14.03 16.38 -2.78
CA ASN A 338 14.77 16.52 -4.03
C ASN A 338 13.90 16.68 -5.28
N LYS A 339 12.60 16.31 -5.24
CA LYS A 339 11.66 16.52 -6.35
C LYS A 339 10.99 17.89 -6.33
N LEU A 340 11.25 18.73 -5.32
CA LEU A 340 10.59 20.01 -5.17
C LEU A 340 11.07 20.99 -6.26
N GLU A 341 10.16 21.41 -7.12
CA GLU A 341 10.38 22.34 -8.22
C GLU A 341 9.91 23.76 -7.87
N SER A 342 8.88 23.87 -7.03
CA SER A 342 8.26 25.16 -6.67
C SER A 342 8.07 25.30 -5.16
N LEU A 343 8.62 26.37 -4.58
CA LEU A 343 8.53 26.69 -3.17
C LEU A 343 7.99 28.11 -2.96
N TRP A 344 6.80 28.22 -2.37
CA TRP A 344 6.11 29.49 -2.15
C TRP A 344 6.05 29.83 -0.66
N LEU A 345 6.80 30.86 -0.27
CA LEU A 345 7.11 31.28 1.10
C LEU A 345 6.65 32.70 1.41
N GLN A 346 6.06 33.41 0.44
CA GLN A 346 5.77 34.84 0.60
C GLN A 346 4.85 35.14 1.77
N GLY A 347 4.98 36.31 2.38
CA GLY A 347 4.11 36.72 3.50
C GLY A 347 4.33 35.90 4.77
N ASN A 348 5.57 35.49 5.05
CA ASN A 348 5.98 34.86 6.30
C ASN A 348 6.87 35.83 7.10
N LYS A 349 7.59 35.34 8.13
CA LYS A 349 8.50 36.11 8.98
C LYS A 349 9.93 35.55 8.93
N LEU A 350 10.31 34.98 7.79
CA LEU A 350 11.62 34.34 7.61
C LEU A 350 12.72 35.40 7.67
N THR A 351 13.77 35.14 8.43
CA THR A 351 14.91 36.08 8.58
C THR A 351 16.07 35.80 7.63
N LYS A 352 16.09 34.60 7.05
CA LYS A 352 17.12 34.13 6.12
C LYS A 352 16.55 33.00 5.24
N LEU A 353 17.17 32.79 4.08
CA LEU A 353 17.13 31.49 3.40
C LEU A 353 18.45 30.78 3.72
N ASP A 354 18.36 29.62 4.37
CA ASP A 354 19.54 28.90 4.82
C ASP A 354 20.37 28.36 3.65
N GLY A 355 21.69 28.21 3.89
CA GLY A 355 22.63 27.66 2.90
C GLY A 355 22.18 26.35 2.29
N ASP A 356 21.47 25.53 3.06
CA ASP A 356 20.97 24.22 2.66
C ASP A 356 19.88 24.27 1.58
N ILE A 357 19.29 25.43 1.27
CA ILE A 357 18.31 25.57 0.18
C ILE A 357 18.88 25.15 -1.18
N ILE A 358 20.20 25.22 -1.35
CA ILE A 358 20.92 24.76 -2.55
C ILE A 358 20.91 23.24 -2.72
N LYS A 359 20.50 22.48 -1.68
CA LYS A 359 20.37 21.02 -1.75
C LYS A 359 19.15 20.59 -2.57
N LEU A 360 18.18 21.49 -2.76
CA LEU A 360 17.00 21.25 -3.59
C LEU A 360 17.39 21.24 -5.08
N THR A 361 17.93 20.11 -5.54
CA THR A 361 18.56 20.00 -6.87
C THR A 361 17.64 20.28 -8.05
N ASN A 362 16.32 20.10 -7.89
CA ASN A 362 15.32 20.36 -8.93
C ASN A 362 14.55 21.68 -8.72
N ILE A 363 14.91 22.51 -7.75
CA ILE A 363 14.17 23.76 -7.50
C ILE A 363 14.30 24.70 -8.68
N GLN A 364 13.16 25.14 -9.20
CA GLN A 364 13.04 26.06 -10.32
C GLN A 364 12.50 27.42 -9.85
N PHE A 365 11.55 27.41 -8.90
CA PHE A 365 10.87 28.62 -8.47
C PHE A 365 10.89 28.78 -6.95
N ILE A 366 11.38 29.92 -6.47
CA ILE A 366 11.34 30.32 -5.07
C ILE A 366 10.65 31.68 -4.95
N GLN A 367 9.52 31.71 -4.26
CA GLN A 367 8.75 32.94 -4.03
C GLN A 367 8.82 33.29 -2.54
N ALA A 368 9.72 34.19 -2.15
CA ALA A 368 10.02 34.51 -0.76
C ALA A 368 9.90 36.01 -0.44
N TYR A 369 9.07 36.73 -1.19
CA TYR A 369 8.82 38.16 -0.97
C TYR A 369 7.98 38.41 0.29
N ASP A 370 7.97 39.65 0.80
CA ASP A 370 7.19 40.04 1.99
C ASP A 370 7.55 39.15 3.20
N ASN A 371 8.83 39.11 3.53
CA ASN A 371 9.44 38.40 4.66
C ASN A 371 10.45 39.34 5.36
N ASN A 372 11.27 38.83 6.28
CA ASN A 372 12.34 39.57 6.98
C ASN A 372 13.74 39.11 6.55
N ILE A 373 13.88 38.58 5.33
CA ILE A 373 15.12 37.94 4.87
C ILE A 373 16.21 38.99 4.71
N ASN A 374 17.29 38.85 5.44
CA ASN A 374 18.45 39.75 5.34
C ASN A 374 19.70 39.04 4.82
N LYS A 375 19.58 37.77 4.45
CA LYS A 375 20.67 36.93 3.94
C LYS A 375 20.13 35.76 3.12
N VAL A 376 20.80 35.49 2.01
CA VAL A 376 20.64 34.29 1.17
C VAL A 376 22.01 33.64 0.95
N PRO A 377 22.10 32.37 0.52
CA PRO A 377 23.39 31.75 0.21
C PRO A 377 24.04 32.41 -1.00
N ASP A 378 25.36 32.63 -0.96
CA ASP A 378 26.11 33.29 -2.05
C ASP A 378 25.94 32.59 -3.41
N ASN A 379 25.76 31.27 -3.40
CA ASN A 379 25.61 30.43 -4.58
C ASN A 379 24.15 30.16 -4.99
N ILE A 380 23.16 30.80 -4.37
CA ILE A 380 21.75 30.59 -4.76
C ILE A 380 21.50 31.02 -6.21
N PHE A 381 22.16 32.10 -6.65
CA PHE A 381 22.01 32.66 -7.99
C PHE A 381 22.76 31.87 -9.07
N SER A 382 23.66 30.96 -8.68
CA SER A 382 24.33 30.03 -9.58
C SER A 382 23.78 28.60 -9.49
N HIS A 383 22.66 28.43 -8.79
CA HIS A 383 21.98 27.14 -8.69
C HIS A 383 21.45 26.70 -10.06
N LYS A 384 21.94 25.55 -10.55
CA LYS A 384 21.78 25.13 -11.95
C LYS A 384 20.34 25.03 -12.45
N SER A 385 19.43 24.65 -11.56
CA SER A 385 18.02 24.42 -11.91
C SER A 385 17.13 25.62 -11.60
N LEU A 386 17.65 26.61 -10.87
CA LEU A 386 16.85 27.74 -10.40
C LEU A 386 16.58 28.67 -11.59
N LEU A 387 15.29 28.80 -11.91
CA LEU A 387 14.82 29.69 -12.96
C LEU A 387 14.42 31.03 -12.37
N ALA A 388 13.60 31.06 -11.30
CA ALA A 388 13.17 32.32 -10.70
C ALA A 388 13.29 32.32 -9.19
N ILE A 389 13.81 33.41 -8.64
CA ILE A 389 13.73 33.72 -7.22
C ILE A 389 13.22 35.14 -7.01
N SER A 390 12.22 35.28 -6.13
CA SER A 390 11.61 36.55 -5.80
C SER A 390 11.81 36.89 -4.32
N LEU A 391 12.50 38.01 -4.07
CA LEU A 391 12.97 38.42 -2.74
C LEU A 391 12.58 39.86 -2.36
N TYR A 392 11.69 40.51 -3.11
CA TYR A 392 11.30 41.89 -2.81
C TYR A 392 10.53 42.01 -1.47
N TYR A 393 10.52 43.20 -0.86
CA TYR A 393 9.99 43.42 0.50
C TYR A 393 10.60 42.47 1.55
N ASN A 394 11.93 42.53 1.68
CA ASN A 394 12.75 41.83 2.67
C ASN A 394 13.78 42.79 3.26
N ASP A 395 14.55 42.37 4.25
CA ASP A 395 15.44 43.21 5.07
C ASP A 395 16.91 43.18 4.60
N PHE A 396 17.17 43.19 3.28
CA PHE A 396 18.53 43.22 2.74
C PHE A 396 19.20 44.58 2.96
N SER A 397 20.47 44.58 3.39
CA SER A 397 21.29 45.80 3.43
C SER A 397 21.72 46.22 2.03
N ASP A 398 21.89 47.52 1.81
CA ASP A 398 22.25 48.09 0.51
C ASP A 398 23.57 47.52 -0.08
N GLU A 399 24.45 46.96 0.75
CA GLU A 399 25.72 46.34 0.35
C GLU A 399 25.58 44.89 -0.13
N GLN A 400 24.59 44.13 0.36
CA GLN A 400 24.29 42.77 -0.15
C GLN A 400 23.58 42.79 -1.53
N ILE A 401 23.15 43.97 -1.97
CA ILE A 401 22.47 44.19 -3.26
C ILE A 401 23.42 44.05 -4.46
N ILE A 402 24.74 44.07 -4.23
CA ILE A 402 25.72 43.95 -5.30
C ILE A 402 25.89 42.47 -5.64
N LEU A 403 25.11 41.93 -6.59
CA LEU A 403 25.54 40.77 -7.39
C LEU A 403 24.72 40.60 -8.70
N GLU A 404 25.45 40.81 -9.79
CA GLU A 404 25.38 40.14 -11.08
C GLU A 404 23.99 39.90 -11.73
N ASN A 405 23.55 40.88 -12.52
CA ASN A 405 22.72 40.63 -13.70
C ASN A 405 23.52 39.78 -14.72
N ARG A 406 23.67 38.46 -14.51
CA ARG A 406 24.13 37.58 -15.59
C ARG A 406 23.01 37.41 -16.59
N LYS A 407 23.08 38.16 -17.69
CA LYS A 407 22.39 37.82 -18.93
C LYS A 407 23.17 36.70 -19.62
N ASP A 408 22.89 35.45 -19.28
CA ASP A 408 23.27 34.35 -20.18
C ASP A 408 22.21 34.23 -21.27
N LYS A 409 22.68 34.19 -22.52
CA LYS A 409 21.89 34.48 -23.74
C LYS A 409 20.77 33.50 -24.06
N ASP A 410 20.62 32.40 -23.31
CA ASP A 410 19.74 31.28 -23.69
C ASP A 410 18.81 30.79 -22.57
N ASN A 411 18.79 31.41 -21.39
CA ASN A 411 17.85 31.07 -20.31
C ASN A 411 17.25 32.34 -19.70
N GLU A 412 16.13 32.81 -20.25
CA GLU A 412 15.24 33.71 -19.53
C GLU A 412 14.72 32.97 -18.30
N ILE A 413 15.20 33.30 -17.10
CA ILE A 413 14.41 33.95 -16.03
C ILE A 413 15.42 34.42 -14.96
N ILE A 414 15.33 35.69 -14.57
CA ILE A 414 15.80 36.23 -13.28
C ILE A 414 14.92 37.45 -13.02
N ASN A 415 14.30 37.62 -11.84
CA ASN A 415 13.93 38.96 -11.42
C ASN A 415 14.11 39.18 -9.91
N PHE A 416 15.31 39.67 -9.62
CA PHE A 416 15.77 40.28 -8.38
C PHE A 416 15.35 41.76 -8.39
N TYR A 417 14.51 42.21 -7.44
CA TYR A 417 14.22 43.64 -7.23
C TYR A 417 14.42 43.97 -5.74
N PRO A 418 15.59 44.50 -5.36
CA PRO A 418 16.00 44.55 -3.95
C PRO A 418 15.36 45.69 -3.16
N ASN A 419 14.84 46.73 -3.82
CA ASN A 419 14.19 47.82 -3.12
C ASN A 419 13.40 48.70 -4.09
N ASN A 420 12.10 48.85 -3.86
CA ASN A 420 11.30 49.90 -4.48
C ASN A 420 10.94 50.93 -3.40
N LYS A 421 11.88 51.84 -3.10
CA LYS A 421 11.51 53.15 -2.58
C LYS A 421 10.75 53.89 -3.69
N GLY A 422 9.45 53.59 -3.89
CA GLY A 422 8.61 54.36 -4.82
C GLY A 422 7.35 53.71 -5.38
N LEU A 423 7.19 52.39 -5.34
CA LEU A 423 5.96 51.72 -5.81
C LEU A 423 5.14 51.22 -4.61
N ASN A 424 3.85 51.59 -4.56
CA ASN A 424 2.95 51.10 -3.51
C ASN A 424 2.75 49.58 -3.65
N LYS A 425 2.47 48.90 -2.53
CA LYS A 425 2.36 47.43 -2.44
C LYS A 425 1.33 46.86 -3.44
N GLU A 426 0.26 47.58 -3.73
CA GLU A 426 -0.81 47.17 -4.64
C GLU A 426 -0.40 47.15 -6.12
N ALA A 427 0.34 48.16 -6.58
CA ALA A 427 0.86 48.22 -7.95
C ALA A 427 1.83 47.07 -8.22
N HIS A 428 2.61 46.69 -7.21
CA HIS A 428 3.56 45.58 -7.30
C HIS A 428 2.84 44.22 -7.36
N ILE A 429 1.84 44.00 -6.51
CA ILE A 429 1.02 42.78 -6.53
C ILE A 429 0.32 42.64 -7.89
N LYS A 430 -0.17 43.74 -8.47
CA LYS A 430 -0.81 43.73 -9.79
C LYS A 430 0.18 43.39 -10.92
N TYR A 431 1.37 43.98 -10.89
CA TYR A 431 2.44 43.68 -11.85
C TYR A 431 2.85 42.20 -11.80
N ILE A 432 2.95 41.64 -10.60
CA ILE A 432 3.35 40.24 -10.39
C ILE A 432 2.24 39.27 -10.75
N LYS A 433 0.98 39.58 -10.44
CA LYS A 433 -0.15 38.80 -10.97
C LYS A 433 -0.10 38.71 -12.49
N ASN A 434 0.22 39.80 -13.17
CA ASN A 434 0.38 39.80 -14.63
C ASN A 434 1.60 38.98 -15.09
N LEU A 435 2.76 39.12 -14.44
CA LEU A 435 3.94 38.31 -14.75
C LEU A 435 3.71 36.81 -14.55
N MET A 436 2.99 36.42 -13.48
CA MET A 436 2.63 35.03 -13.24
C MET A 436 1.63 34.51 -14.27
N ILE A 437 0.66 35.33 -14.70
CA ILE A 437 -0.27 34.98 -15.78
C ILE A 437 0.48 34.72 -17.10
N GLU A 438 1.44 35.57 -17.45
CA GLU A 438 2.30 35.35 -18.63
C GLU A 438 3.16 34.08 -18.47
N PHE A 439 3.68 33.83 -17.27
CA PHE A 439 4.50 32.65 -16.99
C PHE A 439 3.74 31.32 -17.05
N PHE A 440 2.52 31.27 -16.51
CA PHE A 440 1.63 30.11 -16.62
C PHE A 440 1.12 29.88 -18.06
N ALA A 441 1.17 30.90 -18.92
CA ALA A 441 0.85 30.76 -20.34
C ALA A 441 2.02 30.14 -21.13
N VAL A 442 3.28 30.44 -20.75
CA VAL A 442 4.49 29.90 -21.39
C VAL A 442 4.75 28.44 -20.98
N THR A 443 4.44 28.05 -19.75
CA THR A 443 4.65 26.67 -19.24
C THR A 443 3.54 25.66 -19.65
N LYS A 444 2.51 26.12 -20.35
CA LYS A 444 1.43 25.28 -20.92
C LYS A 444 1.52 25.06 -22.44
N ALA A 445 2.52 25.64 -23.09
CA ALA A 445 2.89 25.40 -24.50
C ALA A 445 4.11 24.47 -24.55
#